data_AF-A0A852F0B9-F1
#
_entry.id   AF-A0A852F0B9-F1
#
_cell.length_a   1.000
_cell.length_b   1.000
_cell.length_c   1.000
_cell.angle_alpha   90.00
_cell.angle_beta   90.00
_cell.angle_gamma   90.00
#
_symmetry.space_group_name_H-M   'P 1'
#
loop_
_entity.id
_entity.type
_entity.pdbx_description
1 polymer ?
#
loop_
_entity_poly.entity_id
_entity_poly.type
_entity_poly.pdbx_seq_one_letter_code
_entity_poly.pdbx_strand_id
1 'polypeptide(L)'
;MTLTHSCNTPWADNWLVDTNDEEPVHHGLSPFGKLVVEEMNRLGMIVDLAHVSVDTMKVVLNISKAPVIFSHSSAYSICQHRRNVPDDVLQLVASTGSLVMVNFYNAYVTCSDKATLSDVADHMDHVKKVAGAGAVGFGGDYDGVS
;
A
#
# COMPACT_ATOMS: atom_id res chain seq x y z
N MET A 1 -5.31 -10.63 2.35
CA MET A 1 -4.58 -11.15 1.17
C MET A 1 -4.01 -9.97 0.42
N THR A 2 -2.70 -9.95 0.20
CA THR A 2 -2.04 -8.95 -0.65
C THR A 2 -2.42 -9.22 -2.11
N LEU A 3 -2.97 -8.22 -2.81
CA LEU A 3 -3.58 -8.46 -4.13
C LEU A 3 -2.54 -8.82 -5.21
N THR A 4 -1.32 -8.30 -5.07
CA THR A 4 -0.15 -8.63 -5.89
C THR A 4 1.07 -8.80 -4.99
N HIS A 5 2.13 -9.38 -5.55
CA HIS A 5 3.50 -9.16 -5.05
C HIS A 5 4.20 -8.23 -6.06
N SER A 6 5.50 -8.35 -6.28
CA SER A 6 6.22 -7.64 -7.36
C SER A 6 6.00 -8.30 -8.73
N CYS A 7 4.73 -8.52 -9.11
CA CYS A 7 4.31 -8.96 -10.43
C CYS A 7 2.80 -8.76 -10.61
N ASN A 8 2.38 -8.46 -11.84
CA ASN A 8 0.97 -8.41 -12.18
C ASN A 8 0.30 -9.78 -12.03
N THR A 9 -0.98 -9.78 -11.65
CA THR A 9 -1.85 -10.95 -11.79
C THR A 9 -2.74 -10.77 -13.02
N PRO A 10 -3.45 -11.82 -13.49
CA PRO A 10 -4.47 -11.65 -14.53
C PRO A 10 -5.64 -10.72 -14.16
N TRP A 11 -5.65 -10.12 -12.96
CA TRP A 11 -6.75 -9.31 -12.47
C TRP A 11 -6.39 -8.07 -11.64
N ALA A 12 -5.10 -7.84 -11.33
CA ALA A 12 -4.62 -6.67 -10.59
C ALA A 12 -3.19 -6.29 -11.02
N ASP A 13 -2.92 -4.98 -11.05
CA ASP A 13 -1.62 -4.41 -11.39
C ASP A 13 -0.74 -4.17 -10.15
N ASN A 14 0.56 -4.39 -10.27
CA ASN A 14 1.52 -4.24 -9.18
C ASN A 14 2.34 -2.94 -9.26
N TRP A 15 3.08 -2.64 -8.19
CA TRP A 15 3.84 -1.40 -8.01
C TRP A 15 4.92 -1.13 -9.07
N LEU A 16 5.44 -2.16 -9.74
CA LEU A 16 6.40 -2.02 -10.85
C LEU A 16 5.81 -1.29 -12.07
N VAL A 17 4.48 -1.24 -12.17
CA VAL A 17 3.80 -0.40 -13.16
C VAL A 17 4.12 1.07 -12.96
N ASP A 18 4.22 1.53 -11.71
CA ASP A 18 4.51 2.93 -11.40
C ASP A 18 6.01 3.29 -11.55
N THR A 19 6.87 2.31 -11.80
CA THR A 19 8.28 2.50 -12.18
C THR A 19 8.50 2.39 -13.70
N ASN A 20 7.48 1.97 -14.46
CA ASN A 20 7.55 1.56 -15.87
C ASN A 20 8.39 0.29 -16.11
N ASP A 21 8.56 -0.56 -15.10
CA ASP A 21 9.20 -1.88 -15.25
C ASP A 21 8.20 -2.96 -15.69
N GLU A 22 6.90 -2.73 -15.46
CA GLU A 22 5.80 -3.55 -16.00
C GLU A 22 4.71 -2.67 -16.63
N GLU A 23 3.93 -3.24 -17.56
CA GLU A 23 2.83 -2.53 -18.22
C GLU A 23 1.55 -2.49 -17.35
N PRO A 24 0.78 -1.39 -17.38
CA PRO A 24 -0.53 -1.30 -16.71
C PRO A 24 -1.59 -2.11 -17.48
N VAL A 25 -1.71 -3.41 -17.20
CA VAL A 25 -2.59 -4.32 -17.94
C VAL A 25 -4.08 -4.03 -17.67
N HIS A 26 -4.42 -3.69 -16.43
CA HIS A 26 -5.81 -3.51 -15.99
C HIS A 26 -6.18 -2.07 -15.64
N HIS A 27 -5.19 -1.17 -15.58
CA HIS A 27 -5.33 0.17 -15.00
C HIS A 27 -5.95 0.11 -13.60
N GLY A 28 -5.41 -0.79 -12.77
CA GLY A 28 -5.85 -1.02 -11.40
C GLY A 28 -6.37 -2.44 -11.16
N LEU A 29 -7.64 -2.68 -11.50
CA LEU A 29 -8.29 -3.99 -11.39
C LEU A 29 -9.13 -4.32 -12.63
N SER A 30 -9.05 -5.58 -13.07
CA SER A 30 -9.95 -6.10 -14.10
C SER A 30 -11.39 -6.23 -13.56
N PRO A 31 -12.40 -6.46 -14.43
CA PRO A 31 -13.74 -6.79 -13.96
C PRO A 31 -13.78 -7.99 -13.00
N PHE A 32 -12.93 -9.00 -13.23
CA PHE A 32 -12.79 -10.13 -12.32
C PHE A 32 -12.12 -9.72 -11.00
N GLY A 33 -11.11 -8.85 -11.03
CA GLY A 33 -10.46 -8.33 -9.82
C GLY A 33 -11.41 -7.59 -8.89
N LYS A 34 -12.40 -6.87 -9.44
CA LYS A 34 -13.47 -6.26 -8.64
C LYS A 34 -14.33 -7.30 -7.92
N LEU A 35 -14.65 -8.42 -8.59
CA LEU A 35 -15.37 -9.54 -7.96
C LEU A 35 -14.53 -10.21 -6.86
N VAL A 36 -13.20 -10.27 -7.01
CA VAL A 36 -12.29 -10.77 -5.96
C VAL A 36 -12.41 -9.88 -4.71
N VAL A 37 -12.36 -8.56 -4.85
CA VAL A 37 -12.52 -7.62 -3.72
C VAL A 37 -13.90 -7.76 -3.06
N GLU A 38 -14.97 -7.87 -3.84
CA GLU A 38 -16.32 -8.09 -3.32
C GLU A 38 -16.43 -9.39 -2.52
N GLU A 39 -15.82 -10.47 -3.02
CA GLU A 39 -15.83 -11.77 -2.33
C GLU A 39 -14.99 -11.73 -1.04
N MET A 40 -13.86 -11.04 -1.04
CA MET A 40 -13.07 -10.79 0.17
C MET A 40 -13.89 -10.04 1.22
N ASN A 41 -14.62 -9.00 0.82
CA ASN A 41 -15.54 -8.29 1.72
C ASN A 41 -16.64 -9.24 2.25
N ARG A 42 -17.23 -10.09 1.40
CA ARG A 42 -18.27 -11.07 1.80
C ARG A 42 -17.74 -12.08 2.83
N LEU A 43 -16.50 -12.52 2.67
CA LEU A 43 -15.84 -13.48 3.56
C LEU A 43 -15.34 -12.87 4.87
N GLY A 44 -15.27 -11.54 4.97
CA GLY A 44 -14.59 -10.88 6.09
C GLY A 44 -13.06 -11.01 6.01
N MET A 45 -12.51 -11.19 4.81
CA MET A 45 -11.07 -11.23 4.56
C MET A 45 -10.54 -9.81 4.33
N ILE A 46 -9.50 -9.44 5.07
CA ILE A 46 -8.86 -8.12 4.90
C ILE A 46 -8.14 -8.06 3.55
N VAL A 47 -8.43 -7.01 2.78
CA VAL A 47 -7.71 -6.66 1.55
C VAL A 47 -6.42 -5.93 1.92
N ASP A 48 -5.31 -6.40 1.37
CA ASP A 48 -3.99 -5.78 1.57
C ASP A 48 -3.47 -5.18 0.26
N LEU A 49 -3.09 -3.91 0.33
CA LEU A 49 -2.64 -3.06 -0.78
C LEU A 49 -1.13 -2.84 -0.80
N ALA A 50 -0.35 -3.52 0.05
CA ALA A 50 1.07 -3.62 -0.20
C ALA A 50 1.33 -4.22 -1.61
N HIS A 51 2.42 -3.82 -2.26
CA HIS A 51 2.87 -4.21 -3.60
C HIS A 51 1.99 -3.83 -4.80
N VAL A 52 0.83 -3.22 -4.61
CA VAL A 52 -0.04 -2.84 -5.74
C VAL A 52 0.37 -1.51 -6.38
N SER A 53 -0.08 -1.23 -7.60
CA SER A 53 0.09 0.09 -8.21
C SER A 53 -0.81 1.15 -7.55
N VAL A 54 -0.50 2.44 -7.72
CA VAL A 54 -1.33 3.55 -7.23
C VAL A 54 -2.75 3.49 -7.79
N ASP A 55 -2.92 3.10 -9.06
CA ASP A 55 -4.25 2.93 -9.66
C ASP A 55 -5.04 1.80 -8.97
N THR A 56 -4.39 0.67 -8.66
CA THR A 56 -5.01 -0.41 -7.89
C THR A 56 -5.38 0.05 -6.49
N MET A 57 -4.52 0.82 -5.81
CA MET A 57 -4.84 1.39 -4.48
C MET A 57 -6.13 2.21 -4.54
N LYS A 58 -6.23 3.13 -5.49
CA LYS A 58 -7.38 4.04 -5.65
C LYS A 58 -8.66 3.29 -6.00
N VAL A 59 -8.59 2.34 -6.93
CA VAL A 59 -9.75 1.53 -7.32
C VAL A 59 -10.26 0.75 -6.11
N VAL A 60 -9.38 0.07 -5.36
CA VAL A 60 -9.79 -0.74 -4.21
C VAL A 60 -10.37 0.12 -3.08
N LEU A 61 -9.72 1.23 -2.72
CA LEU A 61 -10.21 2.15 -1.69
C LEU A 61 -11.59 2.73 -2.04
N ASN A 62 -11.91 2.86 -3.34
CA ASN A 62 -13.20 3.35 -3.78
C ASN A 62 -14.31 2.28 -3.82
N ILE A 63 -13.98 1.00 -4.05
CA ILE A 63 -14.99 -0.07 -4.20
C ILE A 63 -15.15 -0.96 -2.97
N SER A 64 -14.14 -1.05 -2.10
CA SER A 64 -14.19 -1.93 -0.93
C SER A 64 -15.28 -1.45 0.03
N LYS A 65 -16.09 -2.39 0.52
CA LYS A 65 -17.17 -2.14 1.50
C LYS A 65 -16.67 -2.15 2.95
N ALA A 66 -15.41 -2.51 3.17
CA ALA A 66 -14.76 -2.56 4.47
C ALA A 66 -13.38 -1.86 4.41
N PRO A 67 -12.86 -1.37 5.56
CA PRO A 67 -11.50 -0.87 5.64
C PRO A 67 -10.48 -1.87 5.10
N VAL A 68 -9.45 -1.35 4.45
CA VAL A 68 -8.34 -2.15 3.91
C VAL A 68 -7.06 -1.85 4.68
N ILE A 69 -6.00 -2.62 4.42
CA ILE A 69 -4.69 -2.36 4.99
C ILE A 69 -3.63 -2.20 3.90
N PHE A 70 -2.53 -1.56 4.26
CA PHE A 70 -1.23 -1.76 3.65
C PHE A 70 -0.38 -2.45 4.71
N SER A 71 -0.15 -3.75 4.57
CA SER A 71 0.45 -4.55 5.64
C SER A 71 1.93 -4.24 5.90
N HIS A 72 2.63 -3.66 4.91
CA HIS A 72 4.03 -3.24 4.98
C HIS A 72 4.36 -2.22 3.87
N SER A 73 3.94 -0.96 4.06
CA SER A 73 4.27 0.18 3.19
C SER A 73 4.50 1.45 4.00
N SER A 74 5.42 2.30 3.56
CA SER A 74 5.76 3.56 4.24
C SER A 74 5.19 4.77 3.47
N ALA A 75 5.51 6.00 3.90
CA ALA A 75 5.02 7.24 3.28
C ALA A 75 5.87 7.73 2.09
N TYR A 76 5.24 7.96 0.94
CA TYR A 76 5.95 8.35 -0.30
C TYR A 76 6.57 9.75 -0.23
N SER A 77 5.94 10.68 0.48
CA SER A 77 6.43 12.06 0.63
C SER A 77 7.74 12.16 1.42
N ILE A 78 8.10 11.13 2.20
CA ILE A 78 9.37 11.05 2.94
C ILE A 78 10.44 10.33 2.10
N CYS A 79 10.09 9.18 1.52
CA CYS A 79 10.93 8.45 0.57
C CYS A 79 10.11 8.08 -0.68
N GLN A 80 10.50 8.64 -1.82
CA GLN A 80 9.81 8.53 -3.12
C GLN A 80 10.03 7.17 -3.80
N HIS A 81 9.83 6.09 -3.05
CA HIS A 81 9.84 4.73 -3.56
C HIS A 81 8.42 4.27 -3.91
N ARG A 82 8.19 3.64 -5.06
CA ARG A 82 6.84 3.26 -5.53
C ARG A 82 6.13 2.20 -4.69
N ARG A 83 6.83 1.55 -3.75
CA ARG A 83 6.21 0.72 -2.69
C ARG A 83 5.55 1.51 -1.57
N ASN A 84 5.81 2.82 -1.48
CA ASN A 84 5.27 3.71 -0.46
C ASN A 84 3.97 4.39 -0.93
N VAL A 85 3.15 4.79 0.04
CA VAL A 85 1.80 5.32 -0.17
C VAL A 85 1.86 6.85 -0.41
N PRO A 86 1.38 7.36 -1.56
CA PRO A 86 1.27 8.80 -1.83
C PRO A 86 0.21 9.51 -0.99
N ASP A 87 0.36 10.83 -0.82
CA ASP A 87 -0.51 11.62 0.07
C ASP A 87 -1.99 11.65 -0.38
N ASP A 88 -2.26 11.62 -1.69
CA ASP A 88 -3.62 11.53 -2.20
C ASP A 88 -4.26 10.17 -1.88
N VAL A 89 -3.47 9.09 -1.84
CA VAL A 89 -3.92 7.77 -1.36
C VAL A 89 -4.06 7.77 0.17
N LEU A 90 -3.18 8.42 0.93
CA LEU A 90 -3.32 8.56 2.38
C LEU A 90 -4.60 9.32 2.77
N GLN A 91 -5.04 10.29 1.96
CA GLN A 91 -6.34 10.95 2.16
C GLN A 91 -7.52 9.98 1.97
N LEU A 92 -7.44 9.06 1.01
CA LEU A 92 -8.42 7.98 0.84
C LEU A 92 -8.37 6.97 1.98
N VAL A 93 -7.18 6.67 2.52
CA VAL A 93 -7.02 5.85 3.72
C VAL A 93 -7.78 6.49 4.90
N ALA A 94 -7.63 7.80 5.08
CA ALA A 94 -8.33 8.56 6.11
C ALA A 94 -9.85 8.47 5.96
N SER A 95 -10.38 8.68 4.75
CA SER A 95 -11.82 8.71 4.50
C SER A 95 -12.49 7.35 4.57
N THR A 96 -11.73 6.26 4.39
CA THR A 96 -12.22 4.88 4.44
C THR A 96 -11.98 4.19 5.77
N GLY A 97 -11.29 4.84 6.72
CA GLY A 97 -10.91 4.23 8.00
C GLY A 97 -9.90 3.08 7.86
N SER A 98 -9.10 3.11 6.78
CA SER A 98 -8.10 2.09 6.46
C SER A 98 -6.79 2.30 7.25
N LEU A 99 -5.88 1.32 7.19
CA LEU A 99 -4.65 1.29 7.99
C LEU A 99 -3.39 1.17 7.11
N VAL A 100 -2.38 1.98 7.38
CA VAL A 100 -1.03 1.82 6.83
C VAL A 100 -0.09 1.29 7.92
N MET A 101 0.44 0.10 7.70
CA MET A 101 1.41 -0.54 8.58
C MET A 101 2.82 -0.25 8.03
N VAL A 102 3.56 0.63 8.72
CA VAL A 102 4.82 1.21 8.23
C VAL A 102 5.91 0.14 8.12
N ASN A 103 6.57 0.07 6.97
CA ASN A 103 7.67 -0.85 6.65
C ASN A 103 9.00 -0.30 7.20
N PHE A 104 9.92 -1.19 7.61
CA PHE A 104 11.23 -0.83 8.17
C PHE A 104 12.39 -1.03 7.18
N TYR A 105 12.12 -1.43 5.94
CA TYR A 105 13.14 -1.61 4.92
C TYR A 105 13.84 -0.28 4.60
N ASN A 106 15.17 -0.22 4.77
CA ASN A 106 15.96 0.99 4.57
C ASN A 106 15.68 1.68 3.22
N ALA A 107 15.58 0.90 2.14
CA ALA A 107 15.30 1.42 0.81
C ALA A 107 13.92 2.09 0.68
N TYR A 108 12.97 1.76 1.56
CA TYR A 108 11.62 2.35 1.59
C TYR A 108 11.48 3.41 2.68
N VAL A 109 12.44 3.49 3.61
CA VAL A 109 12.47 4.46 4.70
C VAL A 109 13.29 5.70 4.33
N THR A 110 14.54 5.53 3.89
CA THR A 110 15.42 6.65 3.55
C THR A 110 15.75 6.72 2.06
N CYS A 111 15.19 5.82 1.25
CA CYS A 111 15.56 5.68 -0.16
C CYS A 111 17.08 5.44 -0.32
N SER A 112 17.70 4.79 0.68
CA SER A 112 19.12 4.48 0.74
C SER A 112 19.36 3.11 1.42
N ASP A 113 20.61 2.71 1.55
CA ASP A 113 21.03 1.47 2.21
C ASP A 113 21.00 1.55 3.75
N LYS A 114 20.81 2.74 4.32
CA LYS A 114 20.88 2.98 5.78
C LYS A 114 19.68 3.77 6.27
N ALA A 115 19.06 3.29 7.34
CA ALA A 115 18.03 4.00 8.07
C ALA A 115 18.24 3.83 9.58
N THR A 116 17.66 4.73 10.34
CA THR A 116 17.58 4.70 11.80
C THR A 116 16.13 4.54 12.24
N LEU A 117 15.94 4.24 13.52
CA LEU A 117 14.60 4.21 14.11
C LEU A 117 13.89 5.57 14.00
N SER A 118 14.63 6.69 14.02
CA SER A 118 14.04 8.02 13.87
C SER A 118 13.43 8.20 12.48
N ASP A 119 14.08 7.69 11.43
CA ASP A 119 13.56 7.80 10.07
C ASP A 119 12.25 6.99 9.92
N VAL A 120 12.15 5.82 10.57
CA VAL A 120 10.90 5.05 10.64
C VAL A 120 9.80 5.85 11.36
N ALA A 121 10.15 6.51 12.48
CA ALA A 121 9.21 7.35 13.22
C ALA A 121 8.70 8.54 12.39
N ASP A 122 9.55 9.13 11.53
CA ASP A 122 9.14 10.21 10.62
C ASP A 122 8.06 9.76 9.63
N HIS A 123 8.14 8.52 9.12
CA HIS A 123 7.06 7.94 8.30
C HIS A 123 5.77 7.74 9.09
N MET A 124 5.85 7.24 10.33
CA MET A 124 4.68 7.08 11.19
C MET A 124 4.02 8.43 11.48
N ASP A 125 4.81 9.46 11.75
CA ASP A 125 4.33 10.82 12.00
C ASP A 125 3.70 11.44 10.75
N HIS A 126 4.26 11.19 9.56
CA HIS A 126 3.67 11.65 8.31
C HIS A 126 2.33 10.96 8.02
N VAL A 127 2.24 9.64 8.16
CA VAL A 127 0.96 8.90 8.02
C VAL A 127 -0.07 9.42 9.01
N LYS A 128 0.31 9.59 10.29
CA LYS A 128 -0.55 10.18 11.33
C LYS A 128 -1.04 11.58 10.93
N LYS A 129 -0.16 12.41 10.37
CA LYS A 129 -0.48 13.79 9.97
C LYS A 129 -1.48 13.85 8.81
N VAL A 130 -1.36 12.97 7.82
CA VAL A 130 -2.21 13.00 6.61
C VAL A 130 -3.47 12.15 6.76
N ALA A 131 -3.34 10.93 7.29
CA ALA A 131 -4.42 9.94 7.38
C ALA A 131 -5.06 9.83 8.78
N GLY A 132 -4.48 10.45 9.80
CA GLY A 132 -4.94 10.41 11.18
C GLY A 132 -4.31 9.29 12.01
N ALA A 133 -4.33 9.45 13.34
CA ALA A 133 -3.67 8.50 14.25
C ALA A 133 -4.27 7.08 14.27
N GLY A 134 -5.54 6.93 13.87
CA GLY A 134 -6.17 5.62 13.72
C GLY A 134 -5.71 4.85 12.47
N ALA A 135 -4.98 5.50 11.56
CA ALA A 135 -4.57 4.94 10.27
C ALA A 135 -3.09 4.50 10.23
N VAL A 136 -2.39 4.46 11.36
CA VAL A 136 -0.97 4.06 11.43
C VAL A 136 -0.77 2.79 12.27
N GLY A 137 0.06 1.87 11.77
CA GLY A 137 0.47 0.63 12.44
C GLY A 137 1.90 0.22 12.08
N PHE A 138 2.32 -0.99 12.48
CA PHE A 138 3.66 -1.53 12.21
C PHE A 138 3.62 -2.72 11.25
N GLY A 139 4.44 -2.67 10.21
CA GLY A 139 4.53 -3.68 9.15
C GLY A 139 5.98 -3.93 8.77
N GLY A 140 6.82 -4.27 9.76
CA GLY A 140 8.28 -4.11 9.68
C GLY A 140 9.01 -4.97 8.64
N ASP A 141 8.34 -5.97 8.04
CA ASP A 141 8.89 -6.78 6.94
C ASP A 141 10.18 -7.56 7.32
N TYR A 142 10.31 -7.93 8.60
CA TYR A 142 11.42 -8.76 9.08
C TYR A 142 11.47 -10.10 8.32
N ASP A 143 12.69 -10.55 8.01
CA ASP A 143 12.99 -11.72 7.17
C ASP A 143 12.47 -11.64 5.71
N GLY A 144 11.81 -10.54 5.31
CA GLY A 144 11.40 -10.25 3.93
C GLY A 144 12.34 -9.31 3.17
N VAL A 145 13.28 -8.68 3.88
CA VAL A 145 14.15 -7.60 3.39
C VAL A 145 15.63 -7.88 3.71
N SER A 146 16.55 -7.26 2.96
CA SER A 146 18.01 -7.45 3.08
C SER A 146 18.78 -6.17 3.33
#